data_AF-A0A388KG33-F1
#
_entry.id   AF-A0A388KG33-F1
#
_cell.length_a   1.000
_cell.length_b   1.000
_cell.length_c   1.000
_cell.angle_alpha   90.00
_cell.angle_beta   90.00
_cell.angle_gamma   90.00
#
_symmetry.space_group_name_H-M   'P 1'
#
loop_
_entity.id
_entity.type
_entity.pdbx_description
1 polymer ?
#
loop_
_entity_poly.entity_id
_entity_poly.type
_entity_poly.pdbx_seq_one_letter_code
_entity_poly.pdbx_strand_id
1 'polypeptide(L)'
;MTSFPIVTFQQSAAAIVPACLSPSTSQVGISAERRTCFGVRSSLFQKQQQQQRQQQQQQQQQQQQQSCIGRGQRSGQFGTSCKLIYARSLWEQGRPCGVLIWTSTSAQACSEGELSRTSTTRSRTAVRSHLNISKKVISLSSGRSRRTSGYRQLAASSWQSHQERRLDHNCQEMEGSGNGSPRAEATAVGTAAEVAPCIVSATIVGAGRVGVALEKMGKGDDVVVRRGDTVLSDGQGPILVCTRNADLDAVVEATPPPRREDLVFLQNGMIEPWLASKGLEKNTQVLVYFAVAKLGDKPVDGKTDVNPEGLTAATGKWATAVASRLHSAGLSCKVLDAESFRKPMLEKLMWISAFMLVGARHPGATVGDVESTYREEVVSLVNELASAAAAAKGVQFDDGLVDRLCAYARSVAHFPTAVKEFEWRNGWFYSLSKTALDGGKPDPCPLHTAWLQDVGAI
;
A
#
# COMPACT_ATOMS: atom_id res chain seq x y z
N MET A 1 27.46 -3.66 58.44
CA MET A 1 28.84 -3.69 57.91
C MET A 1 28.78 -3.77 56.39
N THR A 2 29.91 -3.53 55.70
CA THR A 2 30.11 -3.72 54.24
C THR A 2 29.07 -3.08 53.31
N SER A 3 29.29 -1.81 52.96
CA SER A 3 28.69 -1.17 51.78
C SER A 3 29.48 -1.55 50.51
N PHE A 4 28.83 -1.51 49.34
CA PHE A 4 29.50 -1.49 48.02
C PHE A 4 29.14 -0.20 47.25
N PRO A 5 30.10 0.46 46.58
CA PRO A 5 29.89 1.78 45.98
C PRO A 5 29.43 1.74 44.50
N ILE A 6 28.83 2.86 44.08
CA ILE A 6 28.54 3.18 42.67
C ILE A 6 29.85 3.62 41.99
N VAL A 7 30.03 3.25 40.71
CA VAL A 7 31.14 3.73 39.87
C VAL A 7 30.60 4.54 38.69
N THR A 8 30.89 5.84 38.68
CA THR A 8 30.74 6.72 37.51
C THR A 8 32.09 6.91 36.83
N PHE A 9 32.18 6.65 35.52
CA PHE A 9 33.36 6.99 34.73
C PHE A 9 33.21 8.34 34.03
N GLN A 10 34.25 9.15 34.08
CA GLN A 10 34.30 10.52 33.56
C GLN A 10 35.26 10.61 32.37
N GLN A 11 34.87 11.37 31.34
CA GLN A 11 35.72 11.60 30.16
C GLN A 11 36.86 12.58 30.48
N SER A 12 38.04 12.30 29.94
CA SER A 12 39.11 13.27 29.70
C SER A 12 39.79 12.96 28.37
N ALA A 13 39.92 13.96 27.50
CA ALA A 13 40.66 13.87 26.26
C ALA A 13 42.02 14.58 26.41
N ALA A 14 43.05 14.07 25.73
CA ALA A 14 44.34 14.73 25.61
C ALA A 14 44.80 14.63 24.14
N ALA A 15 45.16 15.78 23.55
CA ALA A 15 45.69 15.86 22.20
C ALA A 15 47.20 16.08 22.23
N ILE A 16 47.92 15.46 21.29
CA ILE A 16 49.35 15.72 21.05
C ILE A 16 49.55 15.94 19.55
N VAL A 17 50.33 16.96 19.21
CA VAL A 17 50.75 17.34 17.85
C VAL A 17 52.25 17.73 17.89
N PRO A 18 52.95 17.91 16.76
CA PRO A 18 53.87 16.88 16.26
C PRO A 18 55.35 17.28 16.37
N ALA A 19 56.24 16.32 16.06
CA ALA A 19 57.66 16.59 15.82
C ALA A 19 58.07 16.03 14.45
N CYS A 20 58.75 16.85 13.64
CA CYS A 20 59.22 16.47 12.30
C CYS A 20 60.70 16.07 12.34
N LEU A 21 61.05 14.90 11.79
CA LEU A 21 62.41 14.58 11.36
C LEU A 21 62.39 13.73 10.07
N SER A 22 63.47 13.82 9.30
CA SER A 22 63.66 13.21 7.97
C SER A 22 65.14 13.35 7.57
N PRO A 23 65.65 12.70 6.50
CA PRO A 23 65.16 11.51 5.79
C PRO A 23 66.23 10.41 5.64
N SER A 24 65.86 9.20 5.19
CA SER A 24 66.79 8.33 4.45
C SER A 24 66.08 7.31 3.54
N THR A 25 66.82 6.87 2.53
CA THR A 25 66.42 6.07 1.36
C THR A 25 65.93 4.64 1.65
N SER A 26 64.86 4.25 0.95
CA SER A 26 64.87 3.02 0.12
C SER A 26 63.69 3.00 -0.86
N GLN A 27 63.93 2.60 -2.12
CA GLN A 27 62.90 2.36 -3.13
C GLN A 27 62.73 0.85 -3.36
N VAL A 28 61.53 0.33 -3.10
CA VAL A 28 61.00 -0.89 -3.75
C VAL A 28 59.51 -0.64 -4.05
N GLY A 29 59.02 -1.12 -5.18
CA GLY A 29 57.79 -0.60 -5.81
C GLY A 29 56.46 -1.07 -5.22
N ILE A 30 55.57 -0.12 -4.92
CA ILE A 30 54.11 -0.34 -4.79
C ILE A 30 53.40 0.74 -5.62
N SER A 31 53.01 0.42 -6.86
CA SER A 31 52.40 1.42 -7.79
C SER A 31 51.18 0.90 -8.58
N ALA A 32 50.86 -0.40 -8.50
CA ALA A 32 49.75 -1.00 -9.25
C ALA A 32 48.38 -0.80 -8.56
N GLU A 33 48.26 -1.19 -7.30
CA GLU A 33 46.95 -1.42 -6.65
C GLU A 33 46.16 -0.16 -6.30
N ARG A 34 46.78 1.01 -6.19
CA ARG A 34 46.05 2.25 -5.86
C ARG A 34 45.23 2.83 -7.02
N ARG A 35 45.37 2.30 -8.25
CA ARG A 35 44.59 2.77 -9.42
C ARG A 35 43.24 2.08 -9.58
N THR A 36 43.09 0.82 -9.14
CA THR A 36 41.83 0.05 -9.28
C THR A 36 40.73 0.57 -8.36
N CYS A 37 41.03 0.81 -7.08
CA CYS A 37 40.04 1.25 -6.08
C CYS A 37 39.37 2.60 -6.39
N PHE A 38 40.06 3.51 -7.09
CA PHE A 38 39.46 4.78 -7.54
C PHE A 38 38.55 4.59 -8.77
N GLY A 39 38.92 3.71 -9.70
CA GLY A 39 38.11 3.42 -10.89
C GLY A 39 36.74 2.82 -10.55
N VAL A 40 36.69 1.86 -9.63
CA VAL A 40 35.45 1.17 -9.24
C VAL A 40 34.47 2.11 -8.51
N ARG A 41 34.95 2.99 -7.63
CA ARG A 41 34.09 4.00 -6.99
C ARG A 41 33.55 5.03 -7.98
N SER A 42 34.33 5.40 -8.98
CA SER A 42 33.88 6.30 -10.06
C SER A 42 32.78 5.68 -10.91
N SER A 43 32.92 4.41 -11.32
CA SER A 43 31.93 3.74 -12.18
C SER A 43 30.59 3.47 -11.45
N LEU A 44 30.62 3.14 -10.16
CA LEU A 44 29.40 3.03 -9.35
C LEU A 44 28.65 4.36 -9.23
N PHE A 45 29.36 5.46 -8.96
CA PHE A 45 28.76 6.79 -8.90
C PHE A 45 28.19 7.25 -10.26
N GLN A 46 28.89 6.95 -11.36
CA GLN A 46 28.39 7.20 -12.72
C GLN A 46 27.12 6.39 -13.03
N LYS A 47 27.09 5.10 -12.71
CA LYS A 47 25.89 4.25 -12.84
C LYS A 47 24.71 4.81 -12.02
N GLN A 48 24.95 5.18 -10.76
CA GLN A 48 23.91 5.75 -9.90
C GLN A 48 23.34 7.07 -10.45
N GLN A 49 24.20 7.97 -10.95
CA GLN A 49 23.73 9.18 -11.64
C GLN A 49 22.97 8.87 -12.94
N GLN A 50 23.39 7.87 -13.72
CA GLN A 50 22.72 7.48 -14.95
C GLN A 50 21.32 6.92 -14.67
N GLN A 51 21.17 6.09 -13.64
CA GLN A 51 19.89 5.57 -13.16
C GLN A 51 18.98 6.71 -12.66
N GLN A 52 19.51 7.68 -11.91
CA GLN A 52 18.75 8.88 -11.50
C GLN A 52 18.28 9.72 -12.70
N ARG A 53 19.14 9.94 -13.70
CA ARG A 53 18.76 10.64 -14.95
C ARG A 53 17.66 9.91 -15.71
N GLN A 54 17.73 8.58 -15.83
CA GLN A 54 16.69 7.76 -16.45
C GLN A 54 15.36 7.85 -15.70
N GLN A 55 15.37 7.77 -14.36
CA GLN A 55 14.15 7.93 -13.54
C GLN A 55 13.52 9.33 -13.69
N GLN A 56 14.33 10.40 -13.77
CA GLN A 56 13.84 11.75 -14.03
C GLN A 56 13.23 11.88 -15.44
N GLN A 57 13.87 11.31 -16.47
CA GLN A 57 13.34 11.31 -17.83
C GLN A 57 12.00 10.56 -17.93
N GLN A 58 11.87 9.39 -17.31
CA GLN A 58 10.60 8.65 -17.24
C GLN A 58 9.49 9.46 -16.55
N GLN A 59 9.80 10.15 -15.44
CA GLN A 59 8.83 11.02 -14.77
C GLN A 59 8.40 12.20 -15.66
N GLN A 60 9.33 12.82 -16.39
CA GLN A 60 8.99 13.89 -17.34
C GLN A 60 8.12 13.38 -18.49
N GLN A 61 8.41 12.21 -19.06
CA GLN A 61 7.59 11.59 -20.11
C GLN A 61 6.16 11.28 -19.61
N GLN A 62 6.02 10.74 -18.40
CA GLN A 62 4.71 10.49 -17.78
C GLN A 62 3.94 11.79 -17.54
N GLN A 63 4.59 12.86 -17.08
CA GLN A 63 3.96 14.19 -16.93
C GLN A 63 3.53 14.78 -18.28
N GLN A 64 4.35 14.65 -19.33
CA GLN A 64 4.01 15.12 -20.68
C GLN A 64 2.80 14.37 -21.24
N GLN A 65 2.80 13.02 -21.18
CA GLN A 65 1.67 12.18 -21.60
C GLN A 65 0.36 12.56 -20.87
N GLN A 66 0.41 12.72 -19.55
CA GLN A 66 -0.75 13.15 -18.75
C GLN A 66 -1.21 14.57 -19.13
N SER A 67 -0.30 15.48 -19.49
CA SER A 67 -0.65 16.83 -19.96
C SER A 67 -1.36 16.81 -21.32
N CYS A 68 -0.96 15.92 -22.24
CA CYS A 68 -1.60 15.75 -23.54
C CYS A 68 -3.04 15.23 -23.40
N ILE A 69 -3.23 14.20 -22.57
CA ILE A 69 -4.56 13.65 -22.25
C ILE A 69 -5.45 14.73 -21.59
N GLY A 70 -4.89 15.49 -20.64
CA GLY A 70 -5.60 16.57 -19.94
C GLY A 70 -5.98 17.77 -20.82
N ARG A 71 -5.27 18.01 -21.95
CA ARG A 71 -5.67 19.00 -22.96
C ARG A 71 -6.76 18.46 -23.89
N GLY A 72 -6.64 17.20 -24.33
CA GLY A 72 -7.62 16.57 -25.21
C GLY A 72 -9.05 16.56 -24.65
N GLN A 73 -9.21 16.42 -23.33
CA GLN A 73 -10.54 16.48 -22.68
C GLN A 73 -11.12 17.90 -22.52
N ARG A 74 -10.36 18.97 -22.78
CA ARG A 74 -10.88 20.36 -22.69
C ARG A 74 -11.32 20.95 -24.03
N SER A 75 -10.91 20.34 -25.15
CA SER A 75 -11.37 20.70 -26.50
C SER A 75 -12.29 19.60 -27.03
N GLY A 76 -13.61 19.81 -26.96
CA GLY A 76 -14.64 18.85 -27.41
C GLY A 76 -14.73 18.70 -28.94
N GLN A 77 -13.63 18.32 -29.60
CA GLN A 77 -13.55 18.07 -31.03
C GLN A 77 -12.74 16.81 -31.32
N PHE A 78 -13.42 15.65 -31.24
CA PHE A 78 -12.92 14.42 -31.86
C PHE A 78 -13.14 14.49 -33.38
N GLY A 79 -12.19 15.09 -34.09
CA GLY A 79 -12.22 15.21 -35.55
C GLY A 79 -10.89 15.66 -36.13
N THR A 80 -10.37 14.88 -37.09
CA THR A 80 -9.25 15.14 -38.04
C THR A 80 -7.87 15.60 -37.53
N SER A 81 -7.75 16.45 -36.51
CA SER A 81 -6.52 17.19 -36.19
C SER A 81 -5.29 16.31 -35.87
N CYS A 82 -5.46 15.20 -35.13
CA CYS A 82 -4.32 14.34 -34.74
C CYS A 82 -3.61 13.64 -35.92
N LYS A 83 -4.26 13.44 -37.07
CA LYS A 83 -3.61 12.80 -38.24
C LYS A 83 -2.60 13.72 -38.93
N LEU A 84 -2.77 15.04 -38.86
CA LEU A 84 -1.88 16.02 -39.49
C LEU A 84 -0.53 16.17 -38.77
N ILE A 85 -0.49 15.99 -37.45
CA ILE A 85 0.74 16.11 -36.66
C ILE A 85 1.69 14.94 -36.96
N TYR A 86 1.18 13.71 -37.08
CA TYR A 86 2.00 12.54 -37.37
C TYR A 86 2.57 12.56 -38.79
N ALA A 87 1.78 13.01 -39.77
CA ALA A 87 2.23 13.14 -41.17
C ALA A 87 3.42 14.11 -41.33
N ARG A 88 3.43 15.23 -40.57
CA ARG A 88 4.52 16.22 -40.65
C ARG A 88 5.86 15.66 -40.12
N SER A 89 5.82 14.90 -39.04
CA SER A 89 7.00 14.25 -38.43
C SER A 89 7.71 13.25 -39.37
N LEU A 90 6.98 12.64 -40.31
CA LEU A 90 7.53 11.67 -41.27
C LEU A 90 8.13 12.32 -42.52
N TRP A 91 7.66 13.51 -42.91
CA TRP A 91 8.24 14.24 -44.04
C TRP A 91 9.65 14.78 -43.70
N GLU A 92 9.84 15.26 -42.47
CA GLU A 92 11.11 15.80 -41.97
C GLU A 92 12.22 14.75 -41.76
N GLN A 93 11.95 13.46 -42.03
CA GLN A 93 12.91 12.34 -41.87
C GLN A 93 13.30 11.62 -43.17
N GLY A 94 12.89 12.11 -44.34
CA GLY A 94 13.53 11.77 -45.62
C GLY A 94 13.52 10.31 -46.06
N ARG A 95 12.49 9.52 -45.70
CA ARG A 95 12.32 8.12 -46.15
C ARG A 95 11.22 7.98 -47.20
N PRO A 96 11.42 7.19 -48.28
CA PRO A 96 10.41 6.99 -49.30
C PRO A 96 9.30 6.05 -48.80
N CYS A 97 8.04 6.47 -48.89
CA CYS A 97 6.89 5.61 -48.65
C CYS A 97 6.52 4.85 -49.93
N GLY A 98 6.53 3.52 -49.88
CA GLY A 98 5.93 2.70 -50.93
C GLY A 98 4.42 2.89 -50.98
N VAL A 99 3.86 3.05 -52.18
CA VAL A 99 2.42 3.21 -52.38
C VAL A 99 1.73 1.85 -52.29
N LEU A 100 0.74 1.72 -51.41
CA LEU A 100 -0.09 0.53 -51.26
C LEU A 100 -1.55 0.93 -51.49
N ILE A 101 -2.05 0.66 -52.70
CA ILE A 101 -3.45 0.92 -53.08
C ILE A 101 -4.31 -0.25 -52.62
N TRP A 102 -5.44 0.05 -51.98
CA TRP A 102 -6.53 -0.90 -51.77
C TRP A 102 -7.85 -0.25 -52.18
N THR A 103 -8.47 -0.77 -53.24
CA THR A 103 -9.75 -0.32 -53.77
C THR A 103 -10.88 -1.18 -53.21
N SER A 104 -11.80 -0.57 -52.46
CA SER A 104 -12.99 -1.24 -51.94
C SER A 104 -14.22 -0.96 -52.82
N THR A 105 -14.45 -1.83 -53.80
CA THR A 105 -15.70 -1.84 -54.58
C THR A 105 -16.73 -2.79 -53.99
N SER A 106 -17.85 -2.25 -53.53
CA SER A 106 -19.14 -2.97 -53.46
C SER A 106 -20.29 -1.96 -53.46
N ALA A 107 -21.38 -2.27 -54.15
CA ALA A 107 -22.51 -1.35 -54.33
C ALA A 107 -23.84 -2.11 -54.44
N GLN A 108 -24.79 -1.74 -53.58
CA GLN A 108 -26.24 -2.04 -53.59
C GLN A 108 -26.83 -1.11 -52.49
N ALA A 109 -27.86 -0.27 -52.64
CA ALA A 109 -29.10 -0.31 -53.46
C ALA A 109 -30.10 -1.39 -53.01
N CYS A 110 -31.39 -1.10 -52.76
CA CYS A 110 -32.10 0.19 -52.69
C CYS A 110 -33.46 0.06 -51.96
N SER A 111 -33.86 1.08 -51.20
CA SER A 111 -35.23 1.45 -50.76
C SER A 111 -35.07 2.64 -49.80
N GLU A 112 -35.62 3.85 -50.00
CA GLU A 112 -36.97 4.30 -50.39
C GLU A 112 -38.04 4.06 -49.32
N GLY A 113 -38.64 5.17 -48.86
CA GLY A 113 -39.49 5.27 -47.67
C GLY A 113 -39.71 6.74 -47.30
N GLU A 114 -40.79 7.32 -47.82
CA GLU A 114 -41.17 8.74 -47.74
C GLU A 114 -41.68 9.17 -46.34
N LEU A 115 -41.99 10.43 -46.00
CA LEU A 115 -41.63 11.81 -46.39
C LEU A 115 -42.74 12.71 -45.76
N SER A 116 -42.48 13.35 -44.61
CA SER A 116 -43.30 14.47 -44.07
C SER A 116 -42.50 15.12 -42.93
N ARG A 117 -41.93 16.33 -42.97
CA ARG A 117 -42.25 17.68 -43.51
C ARG A 117 -43.25 18.49 -42.66
N THR A 118 -42.94 19.79 -42.54
CA THR A 118 -43.66 20.88 -41.83
C THR A 118 -43.59 20.87 -40.29
N SER A 119 -43.60 22.01 -39.58
CA SER A 119 -43.05 23.36 -39.85
C SER A 119 -43.20 24.28 -38.61
N THR A 120 -42.20 25.14 -38.31
CA THR A 120 -42.28 26.45 -37.59
C THR A 120 -43.11 26.59 -36.28
N THR A 121 -42.69 27.34 -35.25
CA THR A 121 -42.31 28.78 -35.30
C THR A 121 -41.50 29.20 -34.06
N ARG A 122 -40.80 30.34 -34.13
CA ARG A 122 -40.07 31.00 -33.02
C ARG A 122 -41.00 31.79 -32.07
N SER A 123 -40.57 31.98 -30.81
CA SER A 123 -40.26 33.30 -30.15
C SER A 123 -39.71 33.02 -28.71
N ARG A 124 -38.79 33.76 -28.03
CA ARG A 124 -38.56 35.23 -27.80
C ARG A 124 -39.73 35.88 -27.02
N THR A 125 -39.63 36.69 -25.96
CA THR A 125 -38.58 37.14 -24.98
C THR A 125 -39.38 37.66 -23.72
N ALA A 126 -38.90 38.15 -22.57
CA ALA A 126 -37.63 38.67 -22.01
C ALA A 126 -37.66 38.58 -20.45
N VAL A 127 -36.54 38.46 -19.69
CA VAL A 127 -35.70 39.52 -19.05
C VAL A 127 -36.31 40.25 -17.81
N ARG A 128 -35.48 40.39 -16.73
CA ARG A 128 -35.64 41.22 -15.49
C ARG A 128 -36.67 40.73 -14.44
N SER A 129 -36.53 40.98 -13.11
CA SER A 129 -35.43 41.59 -12.30
C SER A 129 -35.68 41.52 -10.76
N HIS A 130 -34.63 41.83 -9.97
CA HIS A 130 -34.61 42.26 -8.55
C HIS A 130 -34.81 41.17 -7.46
N LEU A 131 -33.87 41.03 -6.50
CA LEU A 131 -33.79 41.61 -5.12
C LEU A 131 -34.81 41.01 -4.12
N ASN A 132 -34.54 40.84 -2.82
CA ASN A 132 -33.41 41.31 -2.02
C ASN A 132 -33.03 40.42 -0.79
N ILE A 133 -31.87 40.77 -0.22
CA ILE A 133 -31.27 40.44 1.09
C ILE A 133 -32.23 40.00 2.22
N SER A 134 -31.78 39.03 3.02
CA SER A 134 -31.93 39.09 4.49
C SER A 134 -30.76 38.42 5.23
N LYS A 135 -30.10 39.18 6.12
CA LYS A 135 -29.13 38.69 7.10
C LYS A 135 -29.85 38.42 8.42
N LYS A 136 -29.39 37.47 9.23
CA LYS A 136 -29.68 37.43 10.67
C LYS A 136 -28.43 37.07 11.47
N VAL A 137 -28.15 37.91 12.47
CA VAL A 137 -27.09 37.76 13.49
C VAL A 137 -27.72 38.19 14.81
N ILE A 138 -27.58 37.35 15.85
CA ILE A 138 -27.93 37.53 17.28
C ILE A 138 -27.91 36.12 17.90
N SER A 139 -27.35 35.84 19.08
CA SER A 139 -26.40 36.59 19.92
C SER A 139 -25.69 35.61 20.87
N LEU A 140 -24.61 36.05 21.52
CA LEU A 140 -24.02 35.35 22.67
C LEU A 140 -24.95 35.40 23.89
N SER A 141 -24.91 34.37 24.74
CA SER A 141 -25.43 34.42 26.11
C SER A 141 -24.55 33.57 27.05
N SER A 142 -23.91 34.22 28.02
CA SER A 142 -23.02 33.58 28.99
C SER A 142 -23.78 32.96 30.17
N GLY A 143 -23.52 31.69 30.48
CA GLY A 143 -24.00 31.00 31.69
C GLY A 143 -22.84 30.47 32.53
N ARG A 144 -22.76 30.85 33.82
CA ARG A 144 -21.63 30.54 34.71
C ARG A 144 -22.12 30.09 36.08
N SER A 145 -22.05 28.81 36.42
CA SER A 145 -22.28 28.35 37.80
C SER A 145 -21.47 27.13 38.25
N ARG A 146 -20.62 27.41 39.25
CA ARG A 146 -20.22 26.62 40.43
C ARG A 146 -19.99 25.10 40.38
N ARG A 147 -18.79 24.75 40.89
CA ARG A 147 -18.36 23.46 41.46
C ARG A 147 -19.35 22.90 42.51
N THR A 148 -19.37 21.58 42.64
CA THR A 148 -19.39 20.86 43.94
C THR A 148 -18.41 19.68 43.88
N SER A 149 -17.98 19.20 45.05
CA SER A 149 -17.03 18.07 45.20
C SER A 149 -17.77 16.73 45.33
N GLY A 150 -17.11 15.62 44.99
CA GLY A 150 -17.60 14.26 45.21
C GLY A 150 -16.48 13.23 44.97
N TYR A 151 -16.11 12.48 46.01
CA TYR A 151 -15.01 11.51 45.98
C TYR A 151 -15.58 10.08 46.03
N ARG A 152 -14.99 9.15 45.27
CA ARG A 152 -15.07 7.67 45.39
C ARG A 152 -16.40 7.02 45.79
N GLN A 153 -16.87 6.09 44.95
CA GLN A 153 -16.63 4.67 45.26
C GLN A 153 -16.69 3.78 44.01
N LEU A 154 -16.03 2.63 44.07
CA LEU A 154 -16.00 1.60 43.03
C LEU A 154 -17.08 0.55 43.32
N ALA A 155 -17.67 0.00 42.26
CA ALA A 155 -18.58 -1.13 42.34
C ALA A 155 -17.85 -2.48 42.22
N ALA A 156 -18.60 -3.55 42.47
CA ALA A 156 -18.21 -4.96 42.42
C ALA A 156 -17.69 -5.43 41.03
N SER A 157 -17.13 -6.64 40.83
CA SER A 157 -17.30 -7.88 41.61
C SER A 157 -16.10 -8.82 41.46
N SER A 158 -15.89 -9.70 42.45
CA SER A 158 -14.99 -10.84 42.36
C SER A 158 -15.66 -12.05 41.67
N TRP A 159 -15.03 -12.63 40.66
CA TRP A 159 -15.36 -13.99 40.17
C TRP A 159 -14.10 -14.78 39.80
N GLN A 160 -14.09 -16.04 40.24
CA GLN A 160 -13.26 -17.17 39.78
C GLN A 160 -11.72 -17.04 39.71
N SER A 161 -11.06 -17.81 40.57
CA SER A 161 -10.04 -18.79 40.13
C SER A 161 -9.94 -19.90 41.18
N HIS A 162 -10.53 -21.06 40.87
CA HIS A 162 -10.30 -22.30 41.62
C HIS A 162 -9.89 -23.37 40.60
N GLN A 163 -8.71 -23.95 40.79
CA GLN A 163 -8.08 -24.84 39.80
C GLN A 163 -7.85 -26.23 40.42
N GLU A 164 -7.70 -27.21 39.53
CA GLU A 164 -7.21 -28.58 39.78
C GLU A 164 -8.05 -29.53 40.66
N ARG A 165 -8.51 -30.61 40.02
CA ARG A 165 -8.16 -31.97 40.46
C ARG A 165 -8.18 -32.94 39.26
N ARG A 166 -7.28 -33.93 39.28
CA ARG A 166 -7.27 -35.05 38.32
C ARG A 166 -8.33 -36.09 38.72
N LEU A 167 -8.77 -36.94 37.78
CA LEU A 167 -8.47 -38.38 37.80
C LEU A 167 -9.02 -39.13 36.56
N ASP A 168 -8.35 -40.25 36.29
CA ASP A 168 -8.33 -41.12 35.12
C ASP A 168 -9.60 -41.92 34.74
N HIS A 169 -9.51 -42.58 33.56
CA HIS A 169 -10.36 -43.68 33.03
C HIS A 169 -11.75 -43.26 32.46
N ASN A 170 -12.40 -43.98 31.54
CA ASN A 170 -12.07 -45.27 30.88
C ASN A 170 -12.50 -45.28 29.39
N CYS A 171 -12.04 -46.26 28.60
CA CYS A 171 -12.60 -46.58 27.28
C CYS A 171 -13.71 -47.63 27.37
N GLN A 172 -14.78 -47.51 26.56
CA GLN A 172 -15.51 -48.66 26.03
C GLN A 172 -16.39 -48.31 24.82
N GLU A 173 -16.64 -49.30 23.96
CA GLU A 173 -17.44 -49.22 22.74
C GLU A 173 -18.93 -49.50 23.04
N MET A 174 -19.83 -49.16 22.10
CA MET A 174 -20.90 -50.04 21.63
C MET A 174 -21.66 -49.39 20.44
N GLU A 175 -22.13 -50.22 19.52
CA GLU A 175 -23.00 -49.82 18.41
C GLU A 175 -24.48 -49.77 18.83
N GLY A 176 -25.32 -49.01 18.12
CA GLY A 176 -26.76 -48.96 18.38
C GLY A 176 -27.57 -48.31 17.27
N SER A 177 -28.23 -49.12 16.44
CA SER A 177 -29.19 -48.63 15.42
C SER A 177 -30.52 -48.18 16.06
N GLY A 178 -31.07 -47.06 15.61
CA GLY A 178 -32.39 -46.58 16.04
C GLY A 178 -33.03 -45.61 15.05
N ASN A 179 -34.12 -46.04 14.40
CA ASN A 179 -34.92 -45.18 13.52
C ASN A 179 -35.70 -44.13 14.33
N GLY A 180 -35.68 -42.87 13.90
CA GLY A 180 -36.51 -41.82 14.48
C GLY A 180 -36.28 -40.45 13.83
N SER A 181 -37.03 -40.13 12.78
CA SER A 181 -36.95 -38.82 12.10
C SER A 181 -37.93 -37.82 12.71
N PRO A 182 -37.46 -36.68 13.29
CA PRO A 182 -38.31 -35.57 13.65
C PRO A 182 -38.41 -34.60 12.46
N ARG A 183 -39.64 -34.36 12.02
CA ARG A 183 -40.08 -33.32 11.09
C ARG A 183 -39.38 -31.97 11.36
N ALA A 184 -38.55 -31.52 10.42
CA ALA A 184 -37.90 -30.21 10.51
C ALA A 184 -38.93 -29.08 10.35
N GLU A 185 -39.09 -28.24 11.38
CA GLU A 185 -39.77 -26.96 11.25
C GLU A 185 -38.80 -25.93 10.66
N ALA A 186 -39.19 -25.29 9.57
CA ALA A 186 -38.37 -24.29 8.90
C ALA A 186 -38.44 -22.94 9.64
N THR A 187 -37.61 -22.77 10.67
CA THR A 187 -37.46 -21.50 11.38
C THR A 187 -36.99 -20.43 10.40
N ALA A 188 -37.82 -19.41 10.16
CA ALA A 188 -37.48 -18.34 9.23
C ALA A 188 -36.23 -17.60 9.72
N VAL A 189 -35.17 -17.61 8.90
CA VAL A 189 -33.93 -16.88 9.20
C VAL A 189 -34.21 -15.39 9.16
N GLY A 190 -34.27 -14.76 10.32
CA GLY A 190 -34.41 -13.31 10.43
C GLY A 190 -33.24 -12.62 9.76
N THR A 191 -33.51 -11.83 8.72
CA THR A 191 -32.50 -10.97 8.07
C THR A 191 -31.90 -10.04 9.11
N ALA A 192 -30.61 -10.22 9.42
CA ALA A 192 -29.91 -9.35 10.35
C ALA A 192 -29.99 -7.89 9.86
N ALA A 193 -30.46 -7.00 10.72
CA ALA A 193 -30.57 -5.58 10.38
C ALA A 193 -29.16 -5.02 10.12
N GLU A 194 -28.97 -4.41 8.95
CA GLU A 194 -27.69 -3.83 8.54
C GLU A 194 -27.36 -2.63 9.43
N VAL A 195 -26.49 -2.83 10.42
CA VAL A 195 -26.07 -1.78 11.36
C VAL A 195 -25.22 -0.77 10.60
N ALA A 196 -25.78 0.42 10.36
CA ALA A 196 -25.12 1.49 9.63
C ALA A 196 -23.72 1.79 10.22
N PRO A 197 -22.65 1.80 9.39
CA PRO A 197 -21.27 1.83 9.88
C PRO A 197 -20.96 3.09 10.69
N CYS A 198 -20.62 2.90 11.97
CA CYS A 198 -20.29 4.02 12.85
C CYS A 198 -18.85 4.50 12.61
N ILE A 199 -18.70 5.41 11.65
CA ILE A 199 -17.44 6.11 11.38
C ILE A 199 -17.02 6.89 12.64
N VAL A 200 -15.81 6.68 13.14
CA VAL A 200 -15.20 7.52 14.20
C VAL A 200 -14.23 8.52 13.57
N SER A 201 -14.13 9.70 14.19
CA SER A 201 -13.14 10.74 13.89
C SER A 201 -11.71 10.17 14.06
N ALA A 202 -10.78 10.61 13.22
CA ALA A 202 -9.41 10.09 13.19
C ALA A 202 -8.36 11.20 13.07
N THR A 203 -7.17 10.95 13.60
CA THR A 203 -5.96 11.67 13.18
C THR A 203 -5.45 11.02 11.90
N ILE A 204 -5.13 11.79 10.86
CA ILE A 204 -4.62 11.27 9.58
C ILE A 204 -3.23 11.83 9.34
N VAL A 205 -2.20 10.98 9.45
CA VAL A 205 -0.81 11.39 9.32
C VAL A 205 -0.37 11.22 7.87
N GLY A 206 -0.18 12.35 7.17
CA GLY A 206 0.27 12.41 5.78
C GLY A 206 -0.88 12.59 4.78
N ALA A 207 -1.01 13.82 4.26
CA ALA A 207 -1.98 14.23 3.23
C ALA A 207 -1.65 13.70 1.81
N GLY A 208 -1.25 12.44 1.69
CA GLY A 208 -1.03 11.75 0.41
C GLY A 208 -2.33 11.28 -0.23
N ARG A 209 -2.23 10.57 -1.38
CA ARG A 209 -3.40 10.00 -2.10
C ARG A 209 -4.32 9.17 -1.19
N VAL A 210 -3.74 8.35 -0.31
CA VAL A 210 -4.49 7.50 0.63
C VAL A 210 -5.05 8.31 1.80
N GLY A 211 -4.26 9.23 2.40
CA GLY A 211 -4.73 10.07 3.50
C GLY A 211 -5.90 10.98 3.12
N VAL A 212 -5.80 11.68 1.98
CA VAL A 212 -6.88 12.54 1.44
C VAL A 212 -8.09 11.71 0.97
N ALA A 213 -7.90 10.43 0.61
CA ALA A 213 -9.04 9.55 0.37
C ALA A 213 -9.74 9.19 1.68
N LEU A 214 -9.00 8.81 2.74
CA LEU A 214 -9.56 8.44 4.04
C LEU A 214 -10.21 9.62 4.77
N GLU A 215 -9.66 10.83 4.65
CA GLU A 215 -10.26 12.10 5.11
C GLU A 215 -11.65 12.31 4.50
N LYS A 216 -11.81 12.08 3.19
CA LYS A 216 -13.11 12.15 2.49
C LYS A 216 -14.10 11.03 2.88
N MET A 217 -13.66 10.00 3.61
CA MET A 217 -14.52 8.97 4.21
C MET A 217 -14.86 9.26 5.68
N GLY A 218 -14.31 10.33 6.25
CA GLY A 218 -14.62 10.77 7.61
C GLY A 218 -15.97 11.49 7.71
N LYS A 219 -16.30 11.95 8.93
CA LYS A 219 -17.47 12.80 9.17
C LYS A 219 -17.20 14.29 8.94
N GLY A 220 -16.01 14.64 8.44
CA GLY A 220 -15.55 16.03 8.27
C GLY A 220 -14.88 16.64 9.52
N ASP A 221 -14.58 15.80 10.51
CA ASP A 221 -14.03 16.13 11.83
C ASP A 221 -12.63 15.50 12.08
N ASP A 222 -12.00 14.98 11.03
CA ASP A 222 -10.65 14.39 11.09
C ASP A 222 -9.54 15.46 11.22
N VAL A 223 -8.45 15.10 11.91
CA VAL A 223 -7.28 15.96 12.09
C VAL A 223 -6.15 15.52 11.16
N VAL A 224 -5.93 16.24 10.05
CA VAL A 224 -4.84 15.96 9.12
C VAL A 224 -3.52 16.56 9.58
N VAL A 225 -2.59 15.69 9.97
CA VAL A 225 -1.22 16.01 10.42
C VAL A 225 -0.26 15.90 9.24
N ARG A 226 0.54 16.94 8.98
CA ARG A 226 1.55 17.00 7.91
C ARG A 226 2.97 16.89 8.49
N ARG A 227 3.98 16.83 7.63
CA ARG A 227 5.38 16.74 8.06
C ARG A 227 5.78 18.03 8.81
N GLY A 228 6.13 17.88 10.09
CA GLY A 228 6.48 18.98 10.99
C GLY A 228 5.37 19.30 12.01
N ASP A 229 4.15 18.84 11.77
CA ASP A 229 3.06 18.88 12.75
C ASP A 229 3.20 17.72 13.75
N THR A 230 2.71 17.87 14.98
CA THR A 230 2.67 16.81 16.00
C THR A 230 1.28 16.21 16.15
N VAL A 231 1.20 14.96 16.64
CA VAL A 231 -0.10 14.36 17.00
C VAL A 231 -0.56 14.89 18.36
N LEU A 232 -1.82 15.35 18.44
CA LEU A 232 -2.41 15.86 19.69
C LEU A 232 -2.50 14.77 20.76
N SER A 233 -2.02 15.10 21.97
CA SER A 233 -1.96 14.19 23.12
C SER A 233 -3.32 13.90 23.76
N ASP A 234 -4.26 14.84 23.64
CA ASP A 234 -5.64 14.81 24.16
C ASP A 234 -6.68 14.35 23.12
N GLY A 235 -6.26 14.19 21.86
CA GLY A 235 -7.10 13.63 20.80
C GLY A 235 -7.54 12.19 21.08
N GLN A 236 -8.63 11.78 20.44
CA GLN A 236 -9.22 10.44 20.56
C GLN A 236 -9.25 9.74 19.20
N GLY A 237 -9.62 8.46 19.17
CA GLY A 237 -9.77 7.68 17.93
C GLY A 237 -8.44 7.20 17.31
N PRO A 238 -8.51 6.52 16.17
CA PRO A 238 -7.35 5.98 15.47
C PRO A 238 -6.45 7.06 14.86
N ILE A 239 -5.16 6.74 14.74
CA ILE A 239 -4.16 7.55 14.04
C ILE A 239 -3.77 6.82 12.75
N LEU A 240 -4.37 7.20 11.61
CA LEU A 240 -4.19 6.55 10.31
C LEU A 240 -2.86 7.00 9.67
N VAL A 241 -1.84 6.14 9.72
CA VAL A 241 -0.49 6.42 9.20
C VAL A 241 -0.48 6.22 7.68
N CYS A 242 -0.56 7.33 6.94
CA CYS A 242 -0.68 7.37 5.47
C CYS A 242 0.62 7.84 4.77
N THR A 243 1.74 7.84 5.50
CA THR A 243 3.08 8.16 5.00
C THR A 243 3.78 6.96 4.35
N ARG A 244 4.99 7.14 3.79
CA ARG A 244 5.82 6.02 3.32
C ARG A 244 6.55 5.36 4.47
N ASN A 245 7.04 4.14 4.25
CA ASN A 245 7.77 3.38 5.26
C ASN A 245 9.00 4.14 5.81
N ALA A 246 9.70 4.89 4.94
CA ALA A 246 10.86 5.71 5.31
C ALA A 246 10.52 6.98 6.15
N ASP A 247 9.24 7.30 6.38
CA ASP A 247 8.81 8.36 7.30
C ASP A 247 8.39 7.80 8.67
N LEU A 248 8.33 6.47 8.86
CA LEU A 248 7.67 5.84 10.01
C LEU A 248 8.29 6.19 11.38
N ASP A 249 9.62 6.25 11.46
CA ASP A 249 10.31 6.60 12.71
C ASP A 249 9.89 8.00 13.20
N ALA A 250 9.91 8.98 12.29
CA ALA A 250 9.47 10.34 12.57
C ALA A 250 7.98 10.43 12.96
N VAL A 251 7.12 9.53 12.46
CA VAL A 251 5.71 9.43 12.90
C VAL A 251 5.62 8.92 14.34
N VAL A 252 6.39 7.91 14.72
CA VAL A 252 6.42 7.39 16.11
C VAL A 252 7.01 8.42 17.08
N GLU A 253 8.03 9.15 16.65
CA GLU A 253 8.64 10.25 17.41
C GLU A 253 7.65 11.42 17.62
N ALA A 254 6.96 11.85 16.57
CA ALA A 254 5.94 12.91 16.62
C ALA A 254 4.60 12.47 17.26
N THR A 255 4.46 11.19 17.64
CA THR A 255 3.29 10.64 18.34
C THR A 255 3.56 10.54 19.84
N PRO A 256 2.81 11.26 20.70
CA PRO A 256 2.94 11.20 22.16
C PRO A 256 2.86 9.74 22.67
N PRO A 257 3.71 9.30 23.61
CA PRO A 257 3.75 7.90 24.04
C PRO A 257 2.39 7.27 24.42
N PRO A 258 1.47 7.94 25.16
CA PRO A 258 0.15 7.39 25.47
C PRO A 258 -0.76 7.18 24.26
N ARG A 259 -0.48 7.85 23.13
CA ARG A 259 -1.24 7.75 21.88
C ARG A 259 -0.63 6.73 20.90
N ARG A 260 0.53 6.14 21.19
CA ARG A 260 1.21 5.23 20.24
C ARG A 260 0.44 3.94 19.97
N GLU A 261 -0.35 3.45 20.92
CA GLU A 261 -1.27 2.32 20.71
C GLU A 261 -2.43 2.62 19.74
N ASP A 262 -2.68 3.90 19.43
CA ASP A 262 -3.67 4.31 18.43
C ASP A 262 -3.13 4.36 17.00
N LEU A 263 -1.82 4.16 16.80
CA LEU A 263 -1.23 4.10 15.46
C LEU A 263 -1.80 2.91 14.68
N VAL A 264 -2.37 3.24 13.52
CA VAL A 264 -2.89 2.31 12.52
C VAL A 264 -1.97 2.36 11.31
N PHE A 265 -1.34 1.24 10.98
CA PHE A 265 -0.37 1.16 9.89
C PHE A 265 -1.03 0.64 8.60
N LEU A 266 -0.92 1.43 7.52
CA LEU A 266 -1.48 1.14 6.18
C LEU A 266 -0.38 0.85 5.14
N GLN A 267 0.84 0.60 5.60
CA GLN A 267 2.05 0.50 4.79
C GLN A 267 2.07 -0.79 3.95
N ASN A 268 2.89 -0.76 2.88
CA ASN A 268 3.12 -1.93 2.04
C ASN A 268 4.43 -2.60 2.43
N GLY A 269 4.45 -3.94 2.33
CA GLY A 269 5.61 -4.74 2.68
C GLY A 269 5.56 -5.33 4.09
N MET A 270 6.64 -5.97 4.49
CA MET A 270 6.84 -6.63 5.77
C MET A 270 7.32 -5.62 6.82
N ILE A 271 6.38 -5.01 7.56
CA ILE A 271 6.70 -4.06 8.62
C ILE A 271 6.90 -4.71 10.01
N GLU A 272 6.60 -6.00 10.18
CA GLU A 272 6.68 -6.68 11.48
C GLU A 272 8.05 -6.54 12.20
N PRO A 273 9.22 -6.67 11.53
CA PRO A 273 10.51 -6.51 12.21
C PRO A 273 10.72 -5.08 12.74
N TRP A 274 10.23 -4.07 12.01
CA TRP A 274 10.27 -2.69 12.46
C TRP A 274 9.28 -2.44 13.61
N LEU A 275 8.05 -2.96 13.52
CA LEU A 275 7.07 -2.88 14.63
C LEU A 275 7.64 -3.47 15.93
N ALA A 276 8.30 -4.64 15.85
CA ALA A 276 8.98 -5.25 16.99
C ALA A 276 10.11 -4.38 17.54
N SER A 277 10.90 -3.72 16.66
CA SER A 277 11.95 -2.77 17.09
C SER A 277 11.41 -1.55 17.87
N LYS A 278 10.10 -1.28 17.82
CA LYS A 278 9.42 -0.16 18.50
C LYS A 278 8.48 -0.60 19.62
N GLY A 279 8.25 -1.90 19.83
CA GLY A 279 7.22 -2.41 20.75
C GLY A 279 5.79 -2.14 20.27
N LEU A 280 5.55 -2.16 18.96
CA LEU A 280 4.30 -1.82 18.30
C LEU A 280 3.66 -3.03 17.58
N GLU A 281 4.03 -4.27 17.90
CA GLU A 281 3.53 -5.48 17.24
C GLU A 281 2.02 -5.69 17.39
N LYS A 282 1.44 -5.14 18.47
CA LYS A 282 0.01 -5.21 18.80
C LYS A 282 -0.82 -4.06 18.21
N ASN A 283 -0.18 -3.13 17.48
CA ASN A 283 -0.88 -2.04 16.83
C ASN A 283 -1.80 -2.51 15.71
N THR A 284 -2.69 -1.61 15.29
CA THR A 284 -3.63 -1.94 14.22
C THR A 284 -2.89 -1.93 12.88
N GLN A 285 -3.06 -2.97 12.08
CA GLN A 285 -2.45 -3.10 10.75
C GLN A 285 -3.53 -3.28 9.68
N VAL A 286 -3.32 -2.70 8.49
CA VAL A 286 -4.30 -2.66 7.39
C VAL A 286 -3.65 -3.00 6.06
N LEU A 287 -4.05 -4.14 5.48
CA LEU A 287 -3.67 -4.56 4.15
C LEU A 287 -4.53 -3.82 3.11
N VAL A 288 -4.16 -2.59 2.78
CA VAL A 288 -4.86 -1.79 1.76
C VAL A 288 -4.75 -2.45 0.37
N TYR A 289 -5.88 -2.94 -0.17
CA TYR A 289 -5.97 -3.44 -1.56
C TYR A 289 -6.76 -2.50 -2.49
N PHE A 290 -7.34 -1.41 -1.97
CA PHE A 290 -7.92 -0.37 -2.83
C PHE A 290 -6.85 0.50 -3.51
N ALA A 291 -7.13 0.96 -4.73
CA ALA A 291 -6.24 1.82 -5.51
C ALA A 291 -6.76 3.25 -5.59
N VAL A 292 -5.88 4.25 -5.40
CA VAL A 292 -6.17 5.68 -5.63
C VAL A 292 -5.25 6.19 -6.73
N ALA A 293 -5.79 6.41 -7.94
CA ALA A 293 -4.99 6.73 -9.12
C ALA A 293 -4.30 8.10 -8.98
N LYS A 294 -5.05 9.18 -8.75
CA LYS A 294 -4.54 10.55 -8.58
C LYS A 294 -5.05 11.16 -7.27
N LEU A 295 -4.44 12.27 -6.84
CA LEU A 295 -4.80 12.92 -5.58
C LEU A 295 -6.23 13.48 -5.65
N GLY A 296 -7.09 12.96 -4.77
CA GLY A 296 -8.48 13.40 -4.66
C GLY A 296 -9.50 12.58 -5.46
N ASP A 297 -9.06 11.62 -6.29
CA ASP A 297 -9.93 10.63 -6.95
C ASP A 297 -10.70 9.79 -5.91
N LYS A 298 -11.82 9.20 -6.32
CA LYS A 298 -12.43 8.10 -5.55
C LYS A 298 -11.54 6.86 -5.64
N PRO A 299 -11.34 6.10 -4.54
CA PRO A 299 -10.65 4.82 -4.63
C PRO A 299 -11.45 3.79 -5.44
N VAL A 300 -10.74 2.85 -6.05
CA VAL A 300 -11.29 1.63 -6.64
C VAL A 300 -11.01 0.47 -5.69
N ASP A 301 -12.02 -0.34 -5.37
CA ASP A 301 -11.90 -1.46 -4.45
C ASP A 301 -11.06 -2.61 -5.01
N GLY A 302 -10.34 -3.32 -4.15
CA GLY A 302 -9.50 -4.48 -4.48
C GLY A 302 -10.30 -5.77 -4.59
N LYS A 303 -11.43 -5.74 -5.29
CA LYS A 303 -12.28 -6.91 -5.59
C LYS A 303 -11.87 -7.52 -6.92
N THR A 304 -11.94 -8.84 -6.99
CA THR A 304 -11.58 -9.62 -8.18
C THR A 304 -12.66 -10.64 -8.52
N ASP A 305 -12.49 -11.32 -9.65
CA ASP A 305 -13.28 -12.48 -10.07
C ASP A 305 -13.20 -13.66 -9.08
N VAL A 306 -12.05 -13.87 -8.43
CA VAL A 306 -11.84 -14.93 -7.42
C VAL A 306 -11.99 -14.46 -5.96
N ASN A 307 -12.05 -13.15 -5.71
CA ASN A 307 -12.32 -12.54 -4.41
C ASN A 307 -13.35 -11.39 -4.53
N PRO A 308 -14.64 -11.70 -4.82
CA PRO A 308 -15.70 -10.71 -4.95
C PRO A 308 -16.07 -10.02 -3.63
N GLU A 309 -15.74 -10.63 -2.49
CA GLU A 309 -15.83 -10.06 -1.15
C GLU A 309 -14.72 -9.01 -0.88
N GLY A 310 -13.61 -9.11 -1.62
CA GLY A 310 -12.50 -8.15 -1.62
C GLY A 310 -11.31 -8.54 -0.73
N LEU A 311 -10.14 -8.02 -1.10
CA LEU A 311 -8.85 -8.40 -0.51
C LEU A 311 -8.40 -7.51 0.66
N THR A 312 -9.02 -6.33 0.86
CA THR A 312 -8.62 -5.43 1.96
C THR A 312 -8.94 -6.04 3.32
N ALA A 313 -7.98 -6.04 4.24
CA ALA A 313 -8.15 -6.59 5.59
C ALA A 313 -7.51 -5.70 6.66
N ALA A 314 -8.03 -5.75 7.89
CA ALA A 314 -7.49 -5.05 9.06
C ALA A 314 -7.47 -5.96 10.30
N THR A 315 -6.48 -5.78 11.17
CA THR A 315 -6.38 -6.45 12.47
C THR A 315 -5.92 -5.48 13.56
N GLY A 316 -6.19 -5.80 14.84
CA GLY A 316 -5.84 -5.00 16.01
C GLY A 316 -6.91 -4.00 16.47
N LYS A 317 -6.58 -3.20 17.51
CA LYS A 317 -7.47 -2.32 18.30
C LYS A 317 -8.53 -1.55 17.48
N TRP A 318 -8.13 -0.98 16.35
CA TRP A 318 -8.97 -0.09 15.53
C TRP A 318 -9.50 -0.73 14.24
N ALA A 319 -9.35 -2.05 14.05
CA ALA A 319 -9.72 -2.73 12.80
C ALA A 319 -11.19 -2.52 12.40
N THR A 320 -12.13 -2.62 13.34
CA THR A 320 -13.57 -2.39 13.10
C THR A 320 -13.89 -0.93 12.73
N ALA A 321 -13.14 0.03 13.28
CA ALA A 321 -13.26 1.45 12.95
C ALA A 321 -12.76 1.75 11.52
N VAL A 322 -11.63 1.15 11.14
CA VAL A 322 -11.11 1.20 9.76
C VAL A 322 -12.10 0.55 8.80
N ALA A 323 -12.61 -0.63 9.12
CA ALA A 323 -13.57 -1.36 8.29
C ALA A 323 -14.85 -0.54 8.07
N SER A 324 -15.45 0.00 9.15
CA SER A 324 -16.64 0.85 9.08
C SER A 324 -16.44 2.06 8.15
N ARG A 325 -15.28 2.72 8.24
CA ARG A 325 -14.92 3.85 7.37
C ARG A 325 -14.80 3.43 5.89
N LEU A 326 -14.17 2.29 5.61
CA LEU A 326 -14.06 1.76 4.24
C LEU A 326 -15.41 1.30 3.68
N HIS A 327 -16.22 0.59 4.47
CA HIS A 327 -17.57 0.16 4.09
C HIS A 327 -18.47 1.35 3.75
N SER A 328 -18.41 2.43 4.54
CA SER A 328 -19.16 3.68 4.27
C SER A 328 -18.77 4.37 2.96
N ALA A 329 -17.61 4.04 2.39
CA ALA A 329 -17.13 4.51 1.09
C ALA A 329 -17.44 3.53 -0.06
N GLY A 330 -18.10 2.40 0.22
CA GLY A 330 -18.36 1.32 -0.74
C GLY A 330 -17.18 0.38 -0.98
N LEU A 331 -16.14 0.41 -0.14
CA LEU A 331 -14.93 -0.42 -0.26
C LEU A 331 -14.99 -1.64 0.66
N SER A 332 -14.41 -2.76 0.23
CA SER A 332 -14.19 -3.94 1.06
C SER A 332 -13.30 -3.65 2.27
N CYS A 333 -13.58 -4.34 3.37
CA CYS A 333 -12.62 -4.55 4.46
C CYS A 333 -13.05 -5.75 5.31
N LYS A 334 -12.16 -6.73 5.46
CA LYS A 334 -12.28 -7.85 6.40
C LYS A 334 -11.68 -7.44 7.75
N VAL A 335 -12.38 -7.67 8.86
CA VAL A 335 -11.78 -7.61 10.20
C VAL A 335 -11.30 -9.01 10.55
N LEU A 336 -10.01 -9.16 10.82
CA LEU A 336 -9.35 -10.44 11.12
C LEU A 336 -8.63 -10.36 12.47
N ASP A 337 -8.56 -11.48 13.17
CA ASP A 337 -7.59 -11.67 14.26
C ASP A 337 -6.14 -11.75 13.73
N ALA A 338 -5.16 -11.74 14.63
CA ALA A 338 -3.74 -11.68 14.28
C ALA A 338 -3.16 -12.98 13.67
N GLU A 339 -3.87 -14.11 13.77
CA GLU A 339 -3.49 -15.38 13.14
C GLU A 339 -4.06 -15.43 11.72
N SER A 340 -5.38 -15.19 11.58
CA SER A 340 -6.07 -15.09 10.28
C SER A 340 -5.48 -14.01 9.36
N PHE A 341 -4.98 -12.91 9.92
CA PHE A 341 -4.32 -11.83 9.16
C PHE A 341 -2.95 -12.24 8.57
N ARG A 342 -2.31 -13.30 9.08
CA ARG A 342 -0.93 -13.65 8.70
C ARG A 342 -0.81 -14.16 7.26
N LYS A 343 -1.73 -15.02 6.78
CA LYS A 343 -1.66 -15.49 5.37
C LYS A 343 -1.87 -14.32 4.39
N PRO A 344 -2.94 -13.49 4.48
CA PRO A 344 -3.15 -12.38 3.55
C PRO A 344 -2.01 -11.35 3.55
N MET A 345 -1.35 -11.12 4.69
CA MET A 345 -0.17 -10.24 4.75
C MET A 345 0.99 -10.81 3.91
N LEU A 346 1.25 -12.10 4.02
CA LEU A 346 2.30 -12.78 3.24
C LEU A 346 1.91 -12.90 1.76
N GLU A 347 0.64 -13.17 1.42
CA GLU A 347 0.15 -13.15 0.04
C GLU A 347 0.36 -11.77 -0.62
N LYS A 348 0.06 -10.68 0.10
CA LYS A 348 0.35 -9.31 -0.37
C LYS A 348 1.84 -9.05 -0.55
N LEU A 349 2.68 -9.56 0.35
CA LEU A 349 4.13 -9.43 0.27
C LEU A 349 4.73 -10.19 -0.91
N MET A 350 4.27 -11.42 -1.15
CA MET A 350 4.66 -12.24 -2.30
C MET A 350 4.25 -11.56 -3.59
N TRP A 351 3.01 -11.07 -3.68
CA TRP A 351 2.52 -10.33 -4.85
C TRP A 351 3.40 -9.11 -5.17
N ILE A 352 3.64 -8.24 -4.20
CA ILE A 352 4.38 -6.99 -4.42
C ILE A 352 5.89 -7.19 -4.58
N SER A 353 6.40 -8.36 -4.19
CA SER A 353 7.79 -8.78 -4.43
C SER A 353 7.92 -9.37 -5.84
N ALA A 354 7.14 -10.40 -6.17
CA ALA A 354 7.24 -11.14 -7.42
C ALA A 354 6.88 -10.31 -8.65
N PHE A 355 5.67 -9.72 -8.72
CA PHE A 355 5.22 -8.98 -9.91
C PHE A 355 6.11 -7.76 -10.19
N MET A 356 6.60 -7.09 -9.14
CA MET A 356 7.46 -5.90 -9.27
C MET A 356 8.92 -6.26 -9.60
N LEU A 357 9.37 -7.48 -9.30
CA LEU A 357 10.69 -7.98 -9.67
C LEU A 357 10.69 -8.51 -11.11
N VAL A 358 9.76 -9.40 -11.47
CA VAL A 358 9.61 -9.92 -12.85
C VAL A 358 9.47 -8.76 -13.84
N GLY A 359 8.57 -7.82 -13.58
CA GLY A 359 8.41 -6.62 -14.41
C GLY A 359 9.55 -5.58 -14.30
N ALA A 360 10.56 -5.81 -13.45
CA ALA A 360 11.82 -5.05 -13.50
C ALA A 360 12.90 -5.75 -14.35
N ARG A 361 12.80 -7.08 -14.54
CA ARG A 361 13.62 -7.84 -15.51
C ARG A 361 13.26 -7.51 -16.96
N HIS A 362 12.02 -7.09 -17.20
CA HIS A 362 11.46 -6.76 -18.51
C HIS A 362 11.22 -5.24 -18.66
N PRO A 363 12.18 -4.46 -19.21
CA PRO A 363 12.15 -3.00 -19.10
C PRO A 363 10.95 -2.35 -19.81
N GLY A 364 10.10 -1.68 -19.02
CA GLY A 364 8.91 -0.99 -19.52
C GLY A 364 7.61 -1.79 -19.37
N ALA A 365 7.67 -3.03 -18.86
CA ALA A 365 6.49 -3.82 -18.54
C ALA A 365 5.56 -3.12 -17.54
N THR A 366 4.28 -3.46 -17.64
CA THR A 366 3.25 -3.18 -16.65
C THR A 366 2.91 -4.45 -15.87
N VAL A 367 2.16 -4.31 -14.77
CA VAL A 367 1.66 -5.47 -14.01
C VAL A 367 0.80 -6.41 -14.89
N GLY A 368 0.12 -5.87 -15.91
CA GLY A 368 -0.66 -6.64 -16.89
C GLY A 368 0.21 -7.46 -17.84
N ASP A 369 1.31 -6.90 -18.33
CA ASP A 369 2.28 -7.65 -19.15
C ASP A 369 2.91 -8.78 -18.34
N VAL A 370 3.16 -8.54 -17.04
CA VAL A 370 3.70 -9.56 -16.12
C VAL A 370 2.70 -10.69 -15.85
N GLU A 371 1.39 -10.41 -15.75
CA GLU A 371 0.35 -11.43 -15.55
C GLU A 371 0.01 -12.25 -16.81
N SER A 372 0.12 -11.62 -17.99
CA SER A 372 -0.30 -12.20 -19.27
C SER A 372 0.84 -12.79 -20.11
N THR A 373 2.03 -12.17 -20.08
CA THR A 373 3.17 -12.52 -20.95
C THR A 373 4.29 -13.21 -20.18
N TYR A 374 4.55 -12.79 -18.94
CA TYR A 374 5.62 -13.34 -18.09
C TYR A 374 5.08 -14.23 -16.95
N ARG A 375 3.90 -14.83 -17.15
CA ARG A 375 3.19 -15.60 -16.10
C ARG A 375 4.03 -16.74 -15.53
N GLU A 376 4.82 -17.44 -16.34
CA GLU A 376 5.66 -18.57 -15.90
C GLU A 376 6.78 -18.14 -14.94
N GLU A 377 7.37 -16.96 -15.15
CA GLU A 377 8.31 -16.36 -14.19
C GLU A 377 7.62 -16.01 -12.87
N VAL A 378 6.40 -15.45 -12.93
CA VAL A 378 5.60 -15.13 -11.75
C VAL A 378 5.24 -16.39 -10.96
N VAL A 379 4.75 -17.44 -11.63
CA VAL A 379 4.39 -18.73 -11.01
C VAL A 379 5.61 -19.32 -10.31
N SER A 380 6.75 -19.36 -11.00
CA SER A 380 8.00 -19.93 -10.47
C SER A 380 8.46 -19.19 -9.20
N LEU A 381 8.49 -17.86 -9.25
CA LEU A 381 8.93 -17.04 -8.12
C LEU A 381 7.91 -17.04 -6.97
N VAL A 382 6.60 -16.97 -7.24
CA VAL A 382 5.58 -17.05 -6.18
C VAL A 382 5.67 -18.37 -5.43
N ASN A 383 5.92 -19.49 -6.11
CA ASN A 383 6.09 -20.79 -5.46
C ASN A 383 7.34 -20.85 -4.58
N GLU A 384 8.46 -20.29 -5.03
CA GLU A 384 9.69 -20.17 -4.21
C GLU A 384 9.45 -19.30 -2.96
N LEU A 385 8.91 -18.09 -3.14
CA LEU A 385 8.63 -17.17 -2.05
C LEU A 385 7.58 -17.73 -1.08
N ALA A 386 6.61 -18.53 -1.55
CA ALA A 386 5.64 -19.22 -0.71
C ALA A 386 6.29 -20.30 0.16
N SER A 387 7.21 -21.09 -0.41
CA SER A 387 7.98 -22.08 0.34
C SER A 387 8.82 -21.43 1.45
N ALA A 388 9.55 -20.36 1.11
CA ALA A 388 10.35 -19.60 2.07
C ALA A 388 9.49 -18.92 3.15
N ALA A 389 8.35 -18.32 2.78
CA ALA A 389 7.42 -17.71 3.72
C ALA A 389 6.75 -18.74 4.66
N ALA A 390 6.35 -19.90 4.13
CA ALA A 390 5.78 -21.00 4.90
C ALA A 390 6.75 -21.47 5.99
N ALA A 391 8.00 -21.77 5.60
CA ALA A 391 9.06 -22.17 6.52
C ALA A 391 9.41 -21.09 7.56
N ALA A 392 9.48 -19.82 7.15
CA ALA A 392 9.88 -18.71 8.02
C ALA A 392 8.78 -18.22 8.98
N LYS A 393 7.50 -18.52 8.72
CA LYS A 393 6.36 -18.01 9.51
C LYS A 393 5.42 -19.09 10.08
N GLY A 394 5.69 -20.37 9.79
CA GLY A 394 4.88 -21.49 10.25
C GLY A 394 3.46 -21.46 9.67
N VAL A 395 3.32 -21.16 8.37
CA VAL A 395 2.02 -21.06 7.69
C VAL A 395 1.92 -22.06 6.54
N GLN A 396 0.72 -22.56 6.30
CA GLN A 396 0.35 -23.27 5.08
C GLN A 396 -0.55 -22.35 4.24
N PHE A 397 -0.17 -22.08 3.00
CA PHE A 397 -1.01 -21.33 2.06
C PHE A 397 -2.11 -22.22 1.47
N ASP A 398 -3.23 -21.60 1.14
CA ASP A 398 -4.40 -22.29 0.59
C ASP A 398 -4.31 -22.39 -0.94
N ASP A 399 -4.84 -23.48 -1.51
CA ASP A 399 -4.80 -23.77 -2.94
C ASP A 399 -5.30 -22.61 -3.81
N GLY A 400 -4.78 -22.51 -5.05
CA GLY A 400 -5.09 -21.39 -5.95
C GLY A 400 -4.41 -20.07 -5.58
N LEU A 401 -3.38 -20.10 -4.72
CA LEU A 401 -2.55 -18.93 -4.34
C LEU A 401 -2.14 -18.09 -5.55
N VAL A 402 -1.51 -18.71 -6.55
CA VAL A 402 -1.01 -18.01 -7.74
C VAL A 402 -2.15 -17.33 -8.51
N ASP A 403 -3.32 -17.96 -8.59
CA ASP A 403 -4.46 -17.39 -9.30
C ASP A 403 -5.14 -16.24 -8.54
N ARG A 404 -5.15 -16.26 -7.19
CA ARG A 404 -5.51 -15.06 -6.38
C ARG A 404 -4.56 -13.89 -6.68
N LEU A 405 -3.26 -14.16 -6.72
CA LEU A 405 -2.24 -13.13 -6.98
C LEU A 405 -2.34 -12.58 -8.41
N CYS A 406 -2.57 -13.45 -9.40
CA CYS A 406 -2.81 -13.05 -10.79
C CYS A 406 -4.13 -12.27 -10.95
N ALA A 407 -5.20 -12.69 -10.29
CA ALA A 407 -6.48 -11.98 -10.31
C ALA A 407 -6.38 -10.54 -9.78
N TYR A 408 -5.66 -10.34 -8.69
CA TYR A 408 -5.38 -8.98 -8.22
C TYR A 408 -4.50 -8.21 -9.21
N ALA A 409 -3.47 -8.84 -9.79
CA ALA A 409 -2.65 -8.20 -10.83
C ALA A 409 -3.47 -7.71 -12.04
N ARG A 410 -4.49 -8.47 -12.50
CA ARG A 410 -5.42 -8.02 -13.55
C ARG A 410 -6.17 -6.74 -13.17
N SER A 411 -6.61 -6.60 -11.91
CA SER A 411 -7.31 -5.39 -11.44
C SER A 411 -6.44 -4.12 -11.46
N VAL A 412 -5.13 -4.27 -11.34
CA VAL A 412 -4.13 -3.16 -11.36
C VAL A 412 -3.17 -3.24 -12.55
N ALA A 413 -3.59 -3.90 -13.65
CA ALA A 413 -2.74 -4.23 -14.80
C ALA A 413 -1.95 -3.03 -15.35
N HIS A 414 -2.55 -1.84 -15.39
CA HIS A 414 -1.97 -0.62 -15.96
C HIS A 414 -0.84 0.02 -15.13
N PHE A 415 -0.50 -0.51 -13.94
CA PHE A 415 0.56 0.06 -13.11
C PHE A 415 1.96 -0.35 -13.63
N PRO A 416 2.93 0.58 -13.70
CA PRO A 416 4.30 0.27 -14.11
C PRO A 416 5.08 -0.44 -12.99
N THR A 417 5.73 -1.55 -13.32
CA THR A 417 6.53 -2.36 -12.39
C THR A 417 7.89 -1.71 -12.10
N ALA A 418 8.36 -1.85 -10.86
CA ALA A 418 9.72 -1.52 -10.45
C ALA A 418 9.98 -1.99 -9.01
N VAL A 419 11.19 -2.51 -8.75
CA VAL A 419 11.70 -2.70 -7.38
C VAL A 419 11.80 -1.33 -6.70
N LYS A 420 11.03 -1.16 -5.61
CA LYS A 420 10.89 0.08 -4.82
C LYS A 420 10.71 -0.30 -3.35
N GLU A 421 11.14 0.57 -2.43
CA GLU A 421 11.06 0.32 -0.98
C GLU A 421 11.69 -1.04 -0.62
N PHE A 422 12.86 -1.34 -1.20
CA PHE A 422 13.48 -2.67 -1.25
C PHE A 422 13.43 -3.42 0.07
N GLU A 423 14.05 -2.86 1.11
CA GLU A 423 14.08 -3.31 2.51
C GLU A 423 12.75 -3.92 3.00
N TRP A 424 11.64 -3.25 2.68
CA TRP A 424 10.30 -3.57 3.15
C TRP A 424 9.59 -4.61 2.29
N ARG A 425 10.03 -4.82 1.04
CA ARG A 425 9.40 -5.74 0.08
C ARG A 425 10.30 -6.95 -0.13
N ASN A 426 11.14 -6.91 -1.16
CA ASN A 426 12.10 -7.96 -1.50
C ASN A 426 13.16 -8.15 -0.40
N GLY A 427 13.48 -7.11 0.37
CA GLY A 427 14.49 -7.13 1.42
C GLY A 427 14.20 -8.12 2.54
N TRP A 428 12.92 -8.42 2.83
CA TRP A 428 12.59 -9.47 3.80
C TRP A 428 12.99 -10.86 3.30
N PHE A 429 12.58 -11.24 2.09
CA PHE A 429 12.97 -12.51 1.47
C PHE A 429 14.49 -12.63 1.31
N TYR A 430 15.14 -11.58 0.80
CA TYR A 430 16.60 -11.54 0.67
C TYR A 430 17.32 -11.60 2.04
N SER A 431 16.69 -11.16 3.14
CA SER A 431 17.25 -11.36 4.48
C SER A 431 17.25 -12.84 4.89
N LEU A 432 16.23 -13.62 4.49
CA LEU A 432 16.20 -15.08 4.69
C LEU A 432 17.33 -15.75 3.90
N SER A 433 17.49 -15.36 2.63
CA SER A 433 18.60 -15.79 1.75
C SER A 433 19.96 -15.53 2.38
N LYS A 434 20.20 -14.29 2.80
CA LYS A 434 21.46 -13.92 3.46
C LYS A 434 21.69 -14.67 4.77
N THR A 435 20.69 -14.77 5.66
CA THR A 435 20.83 -15.49 6.94
C THR A 435 21.09 -16.99 6.74
N ALA A 436 20.56 -17.60 5.67
CA ALA A 436 20.90 -18.99 5.33
C ALA A 436 22.35 -19.12 4.84
N LEU A 437 22.78 -18.27 3.91
CA LEU A 437 24.12 -18.29 3.31
C LEU A 437 25.21 -17.94 4.33
N ASP A 438 25.02 -16.90 5.15
CA ASP A 438 25.93 -16.53 6.26
C ASP A 438 26.03 -17.68 7.29
N GLY A 439 25.00 -18.52 7.39
CA GLY A 439 24.95 -19.74 8.21
C GLY A 439 25.41 -21.02 7.51
N GLY A 440 26.01 -20.94 6.31
CA GLY A 440 26.52 -22.09 5.56
C GLY A 440 25.45 -23.02 4.96
N LYS A 441 24.20 -22.57 4.85
CA LYS A 441 23.07 -23.33 4.28
C LYS A 441 22.80 -22.91 2.83
N PRO A 442 22.11 -23.74 2.03
CA PRO A 442 21.59 -23.32 0.74
C PRO A 442 20.69 -22.09 0.85
N ASP A 443 20.65 -21.27 -0.19
CA ASP A 443 19.69 -20.16 -0.29
C ASP A 443 18.24 -20.72 -0.35
N PRO A 444 17.31 -20.27 0.52
CA PRO A 444 15.88 -20.58 0.42
C PRO A 444 15.13 -19.87 -0.72
N CYS A 445 15.69 -18.79 -1.28
CA CYS A 445 15.10 -18.01 -2.39
C CYS A 445 16.12 -17.79 -3.55
N PRO A 446 16.71 -18.85 -4.14
CA PRO A 446 17.81 -18.70 -5.11
C PRO A 446 17.39 -17.98 -6.40
N LEU A 447 16.15 -18.18 -6.88
CA LEU A 447 15.62 -17.50 -8.05
C LEU A 447 15.41 -16.00 -7.76
N HIS A 448 14.87 -15.68 -6.58
CA HIS A 448 14.71 -14.31 -6.09
C HIS A 448 16.06 -13.58 -5.97
N THR A 449 17.05 -14.20 -5.31
CA THR A 449 18.41 -13.66 -5.18
C THR A 449 19.04 -13.39 -6.55
N ALA A 450 18.98 -14.36 -7.47
CA ALA A 450 19.52 -14.19 -8.82
C ALA A 450 18.83 -13.05 -9.59
N TRP A 451 17.49 -12.97 -9.54
CA TRP A 451 16.76 -11.93 -10.26
C TRP A 451 16.91 -10.53 -9.64
N LEU A 452 17.18 -10.43 -8.34
CA LEU A 452 17.58 -9.17 -7.71
C LEU A 452 18.96 -8.70 -8.20
N GLN A 453 19.89 -9.61 -8.47
CA GLN A 453 21.18 -9.30 -9.10
C GLN A 453 21.01 -8.88 -10.57
N ASP A 454 20.19 -9.60 -11.35
CA ASP A 454 19.87 -9.27 -12.76
C ASP A 454 19.45 -7.80 -12.93
N VAL A 455 18.56 -7.32 -12.04
CA VAL A 455 18.01 -5.95 -12.11
C VAL A 455 18.86 -4.91 -11.36
N GLY A 456 19.98 -5.32 -10.76
CA GLY A 456 20.87 -4.44 -9.97
C GLY A 456 20.21 -3.85 -8.72
N ALA A 457 19.38 -4.63 -8.03
CA ALA A 457 18.74 -4.24 -6.77
C ALA A 457 19.57 -4.59 -5.52
N ILE A 458 20.56 -5.48 -5.65
CA ILE A 458 21.53 -5.90 -4.63
C ILE A 458 22.95 -5.97 -5.22
#